data_AF-A0A7V8AD10-F1
#
_entry.id   AF-A0A7V8AD10-F1
#
_cell.length_a   1.000
_cell.length_b   1.000
_cell.length_c   1.000
_cell.angle_alpha   90.00
_cell.angle_beta   90.00
_cell.angle_gamma   90.00
#
_symmetry.space_group_name_H-M   'P 1'
#
loop_
_entity.id
_entity.type
_entity.pdbx_description
1 polymer ?
#
loop_
_entity_poly.entity_id
_entity_poly.type
_entity_poly.pdbx_seq_one_letter_code
_entity_poly.pdbx_strand_id
1 'polypeptide(L)'
;MEMKTAALFVLCLVTAVAPGFPEDFAADRYLGPARGKLFDAYFAEIMDGNAGAAEGARRLGTEISKEAARTRARFLAADKKEDVYYALLSLRNLLHEPHAYFGFPGELRPEVKRISVPLSLRPRAVSGAAMEIVLAGRFPGIPQRRSR
;
A
#
# COMPACT_ATOMS: atom_id res chain seq x y z
N MET A 1 52.58 50.58 1.74
CA MET A 1 52.29 49.59 0.67
C MET A 1 51.33 48.59 1.28
N GLU A 2 50.05 48.73 0.94
CA GLU A 2 48.95 48.11 1.67
C GLU A 2 48.79 46.62 1.32
N MET A 3 48.76 45.76 2.34
CA MET A 3 48.25 44.40 2.23
C MET A 3 46.78 44.41 2.69
N LYS A 4 45.86 44.27 1.73
CA LYS A 4 44.44 44.05 1.99
C LYS A 4 44.23 42.62 2.45
N THR A 5 44.08 42.42 3.75
CA THR A 5 43.66 41.13 4.33
C THR A 5 42.15 40.99 4.21
N ALA A 6 41.70 40.12 3.31
CA ALA A 6 40.30 39.74 3.20
C ALA A 6 39.88 38.95 4.44
N ALA A 7 39.01 39.54 5.27
CA ALA A 7 38.35 38.83 6.36
C ALA A 7 37.27 37.91 5.78
N LEU A 8 37.57 36.61 5.73
CA LEU A 8 36.61 35.58 5.37
C LEU A 8 35.67 35.36 6.56
N PHE A 9 34.45 35.89 6.48
CA PHE A 9 33.36 35.56 7.39
C PHE A 9 32.96 34.10 7.17
N VAL A 10 33.49 33.19 7.97
CA VAL A 10 32.95 31.83 8.08
C VAL A 10 31.67 31.93 8.90
N LEU A 11 30.55 32.00 8.18
CA LEU A 11 29.22 31.89 8.76
C LEU A 11 29.08 30.46 9.32
N CYS A 12 29.29 30.30 10.64
CA CYS A 12 28.89 29.12 11.37
C CYS A 12 27.36 28.99 11.29
N LEU A 13 26.86 28.36 10.24
CA LEU A 13 25.54 27.76 10.23
C LEU A 13 25.57 26.61 11.23
N VAL A 14 25.24 26.94 12.49
CA VAL A 14 24.71 25.98 13.44
C VAL A 14 23.38 25.54 12.84
N THR A 15 23.40 24.50 12.00
CA THR A 15 22.19 23.73 11.73
C THR A 15 21.76 23.17 13.07
N ALA A 16 20.72 23.75 13.65
CA ALA A 16 19.98 23.14 14.74
C ALA A 16 19.61 21.73 14.26
N VAL A 17 20.32 20.73 14.77
CA VAL A 17 19.90 19.35 14.66
C VAL A 17 18.63 19.28 15.51
N ALA A 18 17.49 19.46 14.85
CA ALA A 18 16.23 18.93 15.36
C ALA A 18 16.51 17.46 15.74
N PRO A 19 15.95 16.91 16.83
CA PRO A 19 16.10 15.50 17.14
C PRO A 19 15.40 14.69 16.04
N GLY A 20 16.12 14.48 14.93
CA GLY A 20 15.79 13.55 13.89
C GLY A 20 15.99 12.18 14.49
N PHE A 21 14.89 11.47 14.69
CA PHE A 21 14.97 10.01 14.76
C PHE A 21 15.74 9.56 13.53
N PRO A 22 16.77 8.71 13.68
CA PRO A 22 17.59 8.31 12.56
C PRO A 22 16.69 7.75 11.45
N GLU A 23 16.83 8.29 10.24
CA GLU A 23 16.09 7.89 9.04
C GLU A 23 16.46 6.47 8.55
N ASP A 24 17.24 5.73 9.32
CA ASP A 24 17.75 4.41 8.97
C ASP A 24 16.77 3.31 9.44
N PHE A 25 15.96 2.81 8.50
CA PHE A 25 15.08 1.63 8.56
C PHE A 25 13.92 1.69 9.56
N ALA A 26 12.99 2.62 9.36
CA ALA A 26 11.67 2.59 10.01
C ALA A 26 11.00 1.21 9.86
N ALA A 27 11.25 0.49 8.76
CA ALA A 27 10.70 -0.83 8.52
C ALA A 27 11.21 -1.95 9.44
N ASP A 28 12.47 -1.94 9.90
CA ASP A 28 13.00 -3.02 10.76
C ASP A 28 12.36 -3.04 12.14
N ARG A 29 11.89 -1.88 12.63
CA ARG A 29 11.08 -1.78 13.84
C ARG A 29 9.81 -2.62 13.77
N TYR A 30 9.23 -2.79 12.58
CA TYR A 30 7.94 -3.45 12.39
C TYR A 30 8.05 -4.84 11.77
N LEU A 31 8.99 -5.04 10.85
CA LEU A 31 9.17 -6.29 10.11
C LEU A 31 10.31 -7.15 10.67
N GLY A 32 11.12 -6.58 11.58
CA GLY A 32 12.30 -7.22 12.14
C GLY A 32 13.44 -7.41 11.12
N PRO A 33 14.63 -7.83 11.57
CA PRO A 33 15.79 -8.05 10.69
C PRO A 33 15.66 -9.29 9.80
N ALA A 34 14.75 -10.23 10.13
CA ALA A 34 14.55 -11.49 9.41
C ALA A 34 13.31 -11.45 8.50
N ARG A 35 13.10 -10.34 7.78
CA ARG A 35 11.89 -10.05 7.00
C ARG A 35 11.44 -11.18 6.06
N GLY A 36 12.39 -11.85 5.41
CA GLY A 36 12.08 -12.97 4.52
C GLY A 36 11.43 -14.15 5.25
N LYS A 37 11.97 -14.53 6.41
CA LYS A 37 11.39 -15.60 7.24
C LYS A 37 10.02 -15.20 7.78
N LEU A 38 9.85 -13.94 8.18
CA LEU A 38 8.56 -13.42 8.62
C LEU A 38 7.51 -13.48 7.51
N PHE A 39 7.86 -13.08 6.28
CA PHE A 39 6.98 -13.21 5.13
C PHE A 39 6.61 -14.68 4.88
N ASP A 40 7.60 -15.57 4.86
CA ASP A 40 7.38 -16.99 4.56
C ASP A 40 6.45 -17.63 5.62
N ALA A 41 6.56 -17.22 6.90
CA ALA A 41 5.65 -17.62 7.97
C ALA A 41 4.21 -17.10 7.75
N TYR A 42 4.03 -15.81 7.45
CA TYR A 42 2.70 -15.29 7.13
C TYR A 42 2.09 -15.94 5.90
N PHE A 43 2.88 -16.20 4.88
CA PHE A 43 2.40 -16.85 3.67
C PHE A 43 1.96 -18.29 3.97
N ALA A 44 2.70 -19.03 4.79
CA ALA A 44 2.28 -20.35 5.24
C ALA A 44 0.93 -20.31 5.98
N GLU A 45 0.76 -19.41 6.95
CA GLU A 45 -0.50 -19.20 7.68
C GLU A 45 -1.67 -18.84 6.75
N ILE A 46 -1.43 -17.97 5.77
CA ILE A 46 -2.41 -17.60 4.74
C ILE A 46 -2.85 -18.84 3.96
N MET A 47 -1.91 -19.69 3.56
CA MET A 47 -2.21 -20.87 2.74
C MET A 47 -2.81 -22.03 3.56
N ASP A 48 -2.49 -22.14 4.85
CA ASP A 48 -2.98 -23.21 5.74
C ASP A 48 -4.47 -23.07 6.09
N GLY A 49 -5.04 -21.87 5.96
CA GLY A 49 -6.45 -21.60 6.29
C GLY A 49 -7.33 -21.16 5.12
N ASN A 50 -6.78 -20.95 3.91
CA ASN A 50 -7.51 -20.21 2.87
C ASN A 50 -7.45 -20.82 1.46
N ALA A 51 -8.35 -21.79 1.21
CA ALA A 51 -8.59 -22.31 -0.14
C ALA A 51 -9.05 -21.22 -1.14
N GLY A 52 -9.64 -20.12 -0.65
CA GLY A 52 -10.10 -19.00 -1.48
C GLY A 52 -8.97 -18.20 -2.12
N ALA A 53 -7.78 -18.18 -1.54
CA ALA A 53 -6.63 -17.44 -2.08
C ALA A 53 -6.19 -17.97 -3.46
N ALA A 54 -6.02 -19.28 -3.59
CA ALA A 54 -5.61 -19.89 -4.85
C ALA A 54 -6.68 -19.75 -5.95
N GLU A 55 -7.95 -19.98 -5.60
CA GLU A 55 -9.07 -19.82 -6.53
C GLU A 55 -9.28 -18.35 -6.93
N GLY A 56 -9.10 -17.42 -6.00
CA GLY A 56 -9.17 -15.98 -6.26
C GLY A 56 -8.11 -15.54 -7.27
N ALA A 57 -6.85 -15.95 -7.08
CA ALA A 57 -5.77 -15.71 -8.04
C ALA A 57 -6.11 -16.29 -9.43
N ARG A 58 -6.57 -17.54 -9.49
CA ARG A 58 -6.94 -18.18 -10.76
C ARG A 58 -8.05 -17.41 -11.51
N ARG A 59 -9.08 -16.94 -10.81
CA ARG A 59 -10.18 -16.14 -11.39
C ARG A 59 -9.71 -14.80 -11.93
N LEU A 60 -8.63 -14.25 -11.39
CA LEU A 60 -7.99 -13.03 -11.86
C LEU A 60 -6.96 -13.28 -12.97
N GLY A 61 -6.83 -14.53 -13.46
CA GLY A 61 -5.91 -14.88 -14.54
C GLY A 61 -4.44 -14.91 -14.11
N THR A 62 -4.18 -15.20 -12.83
CA THR A 62 -2.84 -15.23 -12.23
C THR A 62 -2.68 -16.47 -11.36
N GLU A 63 -1.48 -16.67 -10.82
CA GLU A 63 -1.15 -17.77 -9.93
C GLU A 63 -0.83 -17.22 -8.55
N ILE A 64 -1.26 -17.91 -7.49
CA ILE A 64 -1.00 -17.45 -6.11
C ILE A 64 0.50 -17.33 -5.83
N SER A 65 1.33 -18.19 -6.41
CA SER A 65 2.79 -18.12 -6.31
C SER A 65 3.38 -16.85 -6.94
N LYS A 66 2.80 -16.36 -8.04
CA LYS A 66 3.22 -15.11 -8.69
C LYS A 66 2.83 -13.89 -7.85
N GLU A 67 1.61 -13.90 -7.29
CA GLU A 67 1.17 -12.84 -6.38
C GLU A 67 2.00 -12.83 -5.09
N ALA A 68 2.30 -14.00 -4.53
CA ALA A 68 3.17 -14.17 -3.39
C ALA A 68 4.58 -13.64 -3.68
N ALA A 69 5.17 -13.97 -4.84
CA ALA A 69 6.49 -13.46 -5.21
C ALA A 69 6.53 -11.93 -5.32
N ARG A 70 5.51 -11.32 -5.96
CA ARG A 70 5.37 -9.86 -6.03
C ARG A 70 5.23 -9.22 -4.65
N THR A 71 4.41 -9.83 -3.79
CA THR A 71 4.19 -9.35 -2.44
C THR A 71 5.45 -9.48 -1.60
N ARG A 72 6.18 -10.59 -1.70
CA ARG A 72 7.46 -10.81 -1.02
C ARG A 72 8.49 -9.76 -1.42
N ALA A 73 8.59 -9.44 -2.71
CA ALA A 73 9.49 -8.39 -3.18
C ALA A 73 9.17 -7.02 -2.53
N ARG A 74 7.90 -6.63 -2.46
CA ARG A 74 7.46 -5.40 -1.77
C ARG A 74 7.76 -5.44 -0.27
N PHE A 75 7.52 -6.58 0.37
CA PHE A 75 7.76 -6.78 1.80
C PHE A 75 9.24 -6.64 2.16
N LEU A 76 10.12 -7.18 1.34
CA LEU A 76 11.57 -7.08 1.55
C LEU A 76 12.10 -5.68 1.25
N ALA A 77 11.54 -5.02 0.24
CA ALA A 77 11.98 -3.69 -0.20
C ALA A 77 11.40 -2.53 0.64
N ALA A 78 10.50 -2.81 1.59
CA ALA A 78 9.89 -1.77 2.41
C ALA A 78 10.95 -1.03 3.24
N ASP A 79 11.02 0.28 3.16
CA ASP A 79 12.07 1.05 3.85
C ASP A 79 11.46 1.97 4.90
N LYS A 80 10.43 2.71 4.47
CA LYS A 80 9.72 3.69 5.30
C LYS A 80 8.48 3.09 5.93
N LYS A 81 7.93 3.79 6.92
CA LYS A 81 6.74 3.40 7.67
C LYS A 81 5.54 3.11 6.74
N GLU A 82 5.34 3.94 5.74
CA GLU A 82 4.27 3.79 4.75
C GLU A 82 4.47 2.56 3.87
N ASP A 83 5.73 2.24 3.52
CA ASP A 83 6.04 1.05 2.73
C ASP A 83 5.69 -0.23 3.50
N VAL A 84 5.94 -0.25 4.81
CA VAL A 84 5.52 -1.36 5.70
C VAL A 84 4.01 -1.54 5.63
N TYR A 85 3.25 -0.45 5.75
CA TYR A 85 1.80 -0.51 5.66
C TYR A 85 1.32 -1.10 4.33
N TYR A 86 1.86 -0.61 3.21
CA TYR A 86 1.47 -1.10 1.88
C TYR A 86 1.97 -2.51 1.58
N ALA A 87 3.12 -2.91 2.13
CA ALA A 87 3.62 -4.29 2.06
C ALA A 87 2.68 -5.26 2.79
N LEU A 88 2.29 -4.94 4.02
CA LEU A 88 1.36 -5.76 4.80
C LEU A 88 -0.05 -5.74 4.20
N LEU A 89 -0.49 -4.64 3.60
CA LEU A 89 -1.74 -4.57 2.85
C LEU A 89 -1.70 -5.47 1.60
N SER A 90 -0.57 -5.49 0.87
CA SER A 90 -0.36 -6.41 -0.26
C SER A 90 -0.44 -7.87 0.19
N LEU A 91 0.13 -8.18 1.36
CA LEU A 91 0.07 -9.51 1.97
C LEU A 91 -1.36 -9.90 2.34
N ARG A 92 -2.14 -9.02 2.99
CA ARG A 92 -3.58 -9.23 3.24
C ARG A 92 -4.34 -9.53 1.96
N ASN A 93 -4.05 -8.82 0.88
CA ASN A 93 -4.79 -8.98 -0.38
C ASN A 93 -4.55 -10.33 -1.06
N LEU A 94 -3.50 -11.09 -0.69
CA LEU A 94 -3.33 -12.48 -1.13
C LEU A 94 -4.46 -13.38 -0.65
N LEU A 95 -5.15 -13.03 0.44
CA LEU A 95 -6.25 -13.82 0.97
C LEU A 95 -7.46 -13.86 0.03
N HIS A 96 -7.61 -12.90 -0.88
CA HIS A 96 -8.80 -12.76 -1.74
C HIS A 96 -10.14 -12.82 -0.96
N GLU A 97 -10.12 -12.49 0.33
CA GLU A 97 -11.24 -12.58 1.25
C GLU A 97 -11.62 -11.17 1.71
N PRO A 98 -12.80 -10.63 1.32
CA PRO A 98 -13.21 -9.26 1.67
C PRO A 98 -13.28 -9.01 3.18
N HIS A 99 -13.54 -10.04 4.00
CA HIS A 99 -13.62 -9.96 5.45
C HIS A 99 -12.28 -10.12 6.17
N ALA A 100 -11.19 -10.42 5.45
CA ALA A 100 -9.86 -10.49 6.04
C ALA A 100 -9.49 -9.15 6.66
N TYR A 101 -9.01 -9.16 7.91
CA TYR A 101 -8.61 -7.94 8.61
C TYR A 101 -7.20 -8.10 9.17
N PHE A 102 -6.32 -7.15 8.82
CA PHE A 102 -5.02 -6.98 9.47
C PHE A 102 -5.10 -5.76 10.39
N GLY A 103 -4.90 -5.99 11.68
CA GLY A 103 -4.83 -4.93 12.67
C GLY A 103 -3.52 -4.17 12.56
N PHE A 104 -3.51 -3.09 11.77
CA PHE A 104 -2.36 -2.20 11.72
C PHE A 104 -2.35 -1.26 12.92
N PRO A 105 -1.23 -1.15 13.67
CA PRO A 105 -0.99 -0.03 14.58
C PRO A 105 -1.35 1.30 13.91
N GLY A 106 -2.03 2.18 14.64
CA GLY A 106 -2.48 3.47 14.09
C GLY A 106 -1.34 4.29 13.49
N GLU A 107 -0.15 4.21 14.10
CA GLU A 107 1.06 4.88 13.64
C GLU A 107 1.51 4.44 12.24
N LEU A 108 1.29 3.18 11.84
CA LEU A 108 1.65 2.68 10.50
C LEU A 108 0.74 3.22 9.40
N ARG A 109 -0.49 3.60 9.74
CA ARG A 109 -1.44 4.03 8.73
C ARG A 109 -0.93 5.32 8.09
N PRO A 110 -0.87 5.40 6.75
CA PRO A 110 -0.49 6.63 6.08
C PRO A 110 -1.46 7.74 6.50
N GLU A 111 -0.96 8.97 6.59
CA GLU A 111 -1.80 10.15 6.79
C GLU A 111 -2.63 10.39 5.53
N VAL A 112 -3.75 9.68 5.39
CA VAL A 112 -4.59 9.80 4.21
C VAL A 112 -5.49 11.03 4.37
N LYS A 113 -5.30 12.05 3.52
CA LYS A 113 -6.40 12.96 3.21
C LYS A 113 -7.51 12.09 2.63
N ARG A 114 -8.65 11.96 3.32
CA ARG A 114 -9.78 11.16 2.85
C ARG A 114 -10.11 11.55 1.40
N ILE A 115 -9.75 10.70 0.45
CA ILE A 115 -10.19 10.83 -0.93
C ILE A 115 -11.55 10.17 -0.98
N SER A 116 -12.61 10.99 -1.00
CA SER A 116 -13.93 10.49 -1.37
C SER A 116 -13.87 10.22 -2.87
N VAL A 117 -13.83 8.94 -3.26
CA VAL A 117 -14.02 8.56 -4.65
C VAL A 117 -15.54 8.55 -4.87
N PRO A 118 -16.12 9.47 -5.66
CA PRO A 118 -17.56 9.51 -5.91
C PRO A 118 -18.00 8.41 -6.89
N LEU A 119 -17.36 7.24 -6.83
CA LEU A 119 -17.65 6.09 -7.67
C LEU A 119 -18.50 5.10 -6.87
N SER A 120 -19.78 5.43 -6.70
CA SER A 120 -20.74 4.43 -6.27
C SER A 120 -21.02 3.53 -7.47
N LEU A 121 -20.72 2.24 -7.35
CA LEU A 121 -21.10 1.23 -8.33
C LEU A 121 -22.35 0.52 -7.83
N ARG A 122 -23.33 0.31 -8.71
CA ARG A 122 -24.52 -0.48 -8.37
C ARG A 122 -24.81 -1.51 -9.46
N PRO A 123 -25.28 -2.70 -9.10
CA PRO A 123 -25.79 -3.64 -10.08
C PRO A 123 -27.12 -3.13 -10.64
N ARG A 124 -27.30 -3.18 -11.97
CA ARG A 124 -28.55 -2.88 -12.69
C ARG A 124 -28.94 -4.11 -13.50
N ALA A 125 -30.20 -4.51 -13.46
CA ALA A 125 -30.72 -5.57 -14.32
C ALA A 125 -30.79 -5.08 -15.78
N VAL A 126 -30.30 -5.88 -16.73
CA VAL A 126 -30.28 -5.53 -18.17
C VAL A 126 -31.27 -6.38 -18.97
N SER A 127 -31.29 -7.69 -18.71
CA SER A 127 -32.29 -8.64 -19.23
C SER A 127 -32.12 -10.03 -18.57
N GLY A 128 -33.21 -10.72 -18.28
CA GLY A 128 -33.18 -12.02 -17.59
C GLY A 128 -32.49 -11.94 -16.22
N ALA A 129 -31.53 -12.84 -15.97
CA ALA A 129 -30.69 -12.84 -14.76
C ALA A 129 -29.40 -12.00 -14.90
N ALA A 130 -29.17 -11.35 -16.05
CA ALA A 130 -27.94 -10.59 -16.28
C ALA A 130 -27.97 -9.25 -15.53
N MET A 131 -26.94 -9.05 -14.72
CA MET A 131 -26.67 -7.79 -14.02
C MET A 131 -25.47 -7.12 -14.66
N GLU A 132 -25.54 -5.82 -14.88
CA GLU A 132 -24.38 -4.99 -15.22
C GLU A 132 -24.03 -4.08 -14.04
N ILE A 133 -22.75 -3.76 -13.91
CA ILE A 133 -22.30 -2.76 -12.94
C ILE A 133 -22.39 -1.39 -13.59
N VAL A 134 -23.25 -0.50 -13.06
CA VAL A 134 -23.38 0.88 -13.51
C VAL A 134 -22.88 1.87 -12.48
N LEU A 135 -22.47 3.05 -12.97
CA LEU A 135 -22.22 4.21 -12.12
C LEU A 135 -23.54 4.65 -11.44
N ALA A 136 -23.55 4.66 -10.12
CA ALA A 136 -24.58 5.28 -9.30
C ALA A 136 -24.22 6.75 -9.07
N GLY A 137 -24.47 7.59 -10.08
CA GLY A 137 -24.28 9.04 -9.97
C GLY A 137 -23.88 9.72 -11.27
N ARG A 138 -23.80 11.07 -11.24
CA ARG A 138 -23.22 11.87 -12.32
C ARG A 138 -21.73 12.05 -12.04
N PHE A 139 -20.90 11.48 -12.91
CA PHE A 139 -19.47 11.76 -12.92
C PHE A 139 -19.21 12.96 -13.85
N PRO A 140 -18.55 14.03 -13.38
CA PRO A 140 -18.09 15.07 -14.29
C PRO A 140 -17.13 14.44 -15.32
N GLY A 141 -17.40 14.64 -16.62
CA GLY A 141 -16.52 14.19 -17.70
C GLY A 141 -16.77 12.78 -18.26
N ILE A 142 -17.67 11.98 -17.69
CA ILE A 142 -18.11 10.70 -18.29
C ILE A 142 -19.49 10.91 -18.94
N PRO A 143 -19.61 10.87 -20.28
CA PRO A 143 -20.91 11.05 -20.93
C PRO A 143 -21.87 9.94 -20.48
N GLN A 144 -22.97 10.33 -19.84
CA GLN A 144 -24.03 9.38 -19.53
C GLN A 144 -24.73 8.99 -20.84
N ARG A 145 -24.50 7.76 -21.30
CA ARG A 145 -25.33 7.18 -22.35
C ARG A 145 -26.77 7.16 -21.84
N ARG A 146 -27.64 7.96 -22.47
CA ARG A 146 -29.08 7.83 -22.30
C ARG A 146 -29.47 6.48 -22.91
N SER A 147 -29.82 5.51 -22.05
CA SER A 147 -30.51 4.31 -22.50
C SER A 147 -31.82 4.75 -23.14
N ARG A 148 -32.00 4.42 -24.43
CA ARG A 148 -33.29 4.52 -25.12
C ARG A 148 -34.21 3.41 -24.62
#